data_AF-K2CP48-F1
#
_entry.id   AF-K2CP48-F1
#
_cell.length_a   1.000
_cell.length_b   1.000
_cell.length_c   1.000
_cell.angle_alpha   90.00
_cell.angle_beta   90.00
_cell.angle_gamma   90.00
#
_symmetry.space_group_name_H-M   'P 1'
#
loop_
_entity.id
_entity.type
_entity.pdbx_description
1 polymer ?
#
loop_
_entity_poly.entity_id
_entity_poly.type
_entity_poly.pdbx_seq_one_letter_code
_entity_poly.pdbx_strand_id
1 'polypeptide(L)'
;MFCTYDGSNIKIYVNGELKGTQAETDSVYSTSATALNIGRDSAGSGYFDGKIDEVTIHSTALNATLVKLLYNENAALRFGQ
;
A
#
# COMPACT_ATOMS: atom_id res chain seq x y z
N MET A 1 -5.07 -3.79 -2.30
CA MET A 1 -3.74 -3.61 -2.93
C MET A 1 -2.74 -3.38 -1.82
N PHE A 2 -1.49 -3.86 -1.94
CA PHE A 2 -0.45 -3.60 -0.96
C PHE A 2 0.79 -3.02 -1.63
N CYS A 3 1.46 -2.11 -0.94
CA CYS A 3 2.77 -1.57 -1.31
C CYS A 3 3.70 -1.71 -0.11
N THR A 4 4.89 -2.27 -0.31
CA THR A 4 5.87 -2.47 0.77
C THR A 4 7.21 -1.89 0.36
N TYR A 5 7.92 -1.28 1.31
CA TYR A 5 9.28 -0.79 1.11
C TYR A 5 10.19 -1.36 2.19
N ASP A 6 11.25 -2.07 1.79
CA ASP A 6 12.18 -2.76 2.71
C ASP A 6 13.52 -2.01 2.93
N GLY A 7 13.64 -0.76 2.45
CA GLY A 7 14.88 0.01 2.50
C GLY A 7 15.78 -0.19 1.28
N SER A 8 15.40 -1.08 0.36
CA SER A 8 16.14 -1.28 -0.91
C SER A 8 15.22 -1.55 -2.10
N ASN A 9 13.98 -2.00 -1.87
CA ASN A 9 13.02 -2.28 -2.91
C ASN A 9 11.61 -1.85 -2.51
N ILE A 10 10.92 -1.21 -3.44
CA ILE A 10 9.47 -1.05 -3.43
C ILE A 10 8.85 -2.25 -4.15
N LYS A 11 7.84 -2.87 -3.53
CA LYS A 11 7.09 -4.01 -4.09
C LYS A 11 5.61 -3.69 -4.10
N ILE A 12 4.94 -3.97 -5.22
CA ILE A 12 3.49 -3.79 -5.37
C ILE A 12 2.83 -5.15 -5.51
N TYR A 13 1.76 -5.35 -4.74
CA TYR A 13 0.95 -6.56 -4.76
C TYR A 13 -0.50 -6.23 -5.11
N VAL A 14 -1.03 -6.96 -6.10
CA VAL A 14 -2.43 -6.89 -6.52
C VAL A 14 -3.06 -8.25 -6.26
N ASN A 15 -4.20 -8.25 -5.57
CA ASN A 15 -4.91 -9.48 -5.16
C ASN A 15 -4.01 -10.48 -4.40
N GLY A 16 -3.11 -9.97 -3.56
CA GLY A 16 -2.18 -10.77 -2.77
C GLY A 16 -0.95 -11.30 -3.54
N GLU A 17 -0.82 -11.02 -4.83
CA GLU A 17 0.28 -11.48 -5.67
C GLU A 17 1.24 -10.34 -6.02
N LEU A 18 2.55 -10.62 -5.99
CA LEU A 18 3.57 -9.66 -6.42
C LEU A 18 3.41 -9.36 -7.91
N LYS A 19 3.28 -8.07 -8.26
CA LYS A 19 3.17 -7.62 -9.67
C LYS A 19 4.38 -6.83 -10.14
N GLY A 20 5.15 -6.24 -9.22
CA GLY A 20 6.34 -5.49 -9.59
C GLY A 20 7.25 -5.24 -8.41
N THR A 21 8.53 -5.11 -8.72
CA THR A 21 9.59 -4.74 -7.80
C THR A 21 10.44 -3.68 -8.48
N GLN A 22 10.74 -2.60 -7.75
CA GLN A 22 11.64 -1.54 -8.18
C GLN A 22 12.70 -1.34 -7.10
N ALA A 23 13.97 -1.30 -7.50
CA ALA A 23 15.06 -0.97 -6.58
C ALA A 23 14.98 0.53 -6.26
N GLU A 24 14.92 0.85 -4.98
CA GLU A 24 14.89 2.22 -4.45
C GLU A 24 15.66 2.22 -3.13
N THR A 25 16.62 3.11 -2.98
CA THR A 25 17.50 3.14 -1.78
C THR A 25 17.30 4.39 -0.95
N ASP A 26 16.40 5.27 -1.36
CA ASP A 26 16.10 6.51 -0.65
C ASP A 26 15.38 6.21 0.67
N SER A 27 15.74 6.95 1.73
CA SER A 27 15.09 6.77 3.03
C SER A 27 13.66 7.31 3.00
N VAL A 28 12.75 6.62 3.70
CA VAL A 28 11.44 7.19 4.00
C VAL A 28 11.63 8.27 5.06
N TYR A 29 11.41 9.52 4.66
CA TYR A 29 11.50 10.66 5.58
C TYR A 29 10.33 10.61 6.57
N SER A 30 10.63 10.66 7.87
CA SER A 30 9.62 10.72 8.94
C SER A 30 8.89 12.05 9.01
N THR A 31 9.39 13.07 8.30
CA THR A 31 8.79 14.40 8.24
C THR A 31 8.67 14.82 6.79
N SER A 32 7.43 15.08 6.36
CA SER A 32 7.14 15.75 5.10
C SER A 32 6.44 17.07 5.39
N ALA A 33 6.82 18.12 4.68
CA ALA A 33 6.11 19.41 4.72
C ALA A 33 4.72 19.32 4.07
N THR A 34 4.43 18.22 3.35
CA THR A 34 3.14 17.98 2.70
C THR A 34 2.32 16.96 3.47
N ALA A 35 1.03 17.22 3.63
CA ALA A 35 0.09 16.26 4.19
C ALA A 35 0.08 14.95 3.38
N LEU A 36 -0.12 13.82 4.05
CA LEU A 36 -0.41 12.55 3.38
C LEU A 36 -1.77 12.65 2.69
N ASN A 37 -1.80 12.34 1.40
CA ASN A 37 -3.02 12.33 0.60
C ASN A 37 -3.39 10.90 0.21
N ILE A 38 -4.66 10.57 0.33
CA ILE A 38 -5.25 9.31 -0.15
C ILE A 38 -6.31 9.68 -1.19
N GLY A 39 -6.26 9.04 -2.36
CA GLY A 39 -7.24 9.26 -3.44
C GLY A 39 -7.07 10.56 -4.23
N ARG A 40 -5.94 11.26 -4.09
CA ARG A 40 -5.58 12.41 -4.92
C ARG A 40 -4.07 12.58 -5.05
N ASP A 41 -3.64 13.34 -6.05
CA ASP A 41 -2.25 13.77 -6.19
C ASP A 41 -1.86 14.88 -5.18
N SER A 42 -0.55 15.14 -5.09
CA SER A 42 0.02 16.18 -4.23
C SER A 42 -0.33 17.60 -4.71
N ALA A 43 -0.58 17.80 -6.01
CA ALA A 43 -1.00 19.07 -6.59
C ALA A 43 -2.47 19.43 -6.27
N GLY A 44 -3.29 18.45 -5.88
CA GLY A 44 -4.71 18.62 -5.60
C GLY A 44 -5.62 18.73 -6.83
N SER A 45 -5.12 18.39 -8.00
CA SER A 45 -5.85 18.45 -9.26
C SER A 45 -6.34 17.09 -9.75
N GLY A 46 -5.59 16.02 -9.45
CA GLY A 46 -5.94 14.66 -9.83
C GLY A 46 -6.64 13.94 -8.70
N TYR A 47 -7.91 13.60 -8.87
CA TYR A 47 -8.68 12.78 -7.92
C TYR A 47 -8.91 11.38 -8.49
N PHE A 48 -8.83 10.38 -7.63
CA PHE A 48 -9.17 9.01 -7.99
C PHE A 48 -10.69 8.87 -8.12
N ASP A 49 -11.16 8.52 -9.31
CA ASP A 49 -12.56 8.25 -9.58
C ASP A 49 -12.87 6.77 -9.31
N GLY A 50 -13.04 6.44 -8.03
CA GLY A 50 -13.31 5.09 -7.57
C GLY A 50 -13.52 5.00 -6.06
N LYS A 51 -13.74 3.78 -5.56
CA LYS A 51 -13.90 3.53 -4.12
C LYS A 51 -12.56 3.17 -3.50
N ILE A 52 -12.26 3.77 -2.35
CA ILE A 52 -11.09 3.46 -1.51
C ILE A 52 -11.62 3.02 -0.16
N ASP A 53 -11.06 1.94 0.37
CA ASP A 53 -11.51 1.33 1.60
C ASP A 53 -10.36 0.53 2.24
N GLU A 54 -10.47 0.24 3.54
CA GLU A 54 -9.51 -0.56 4.33
C GLU A 54 -8.04 -0.08 4.21
N VAL A 55 -7.83 1.23 4.35
CA VAL A 55 -6.49 1.81 4.26
C VAL A 55 -5.72 1.61 5.56
N THR A 56 -4.60 0.90 5.49
CA THR A 56 -3.66 0.71 6.61
C THR A 56 -2.25 1.17 6.26
N ILE A 57 -1.51 1.63 7.26
CA ILE A 57 -0.10 2.03 7.15
C ILE A 57 0.69 1.33 8.24
N HIS A 58 1.80 0.71 7.87
CA HIS A 58 2.66 -0.05 8.77
C HIS A 58 4.07 0.56 8.77
N SER A 59 4.69 0.61 9.96
CA SER A 59 6.08 1.06 10.12
C SER A 59 7.12 0.02 9.68
N THR A 60 6.68 -1.19 9.34
CA THR A 60 7.53 -2.32 8.97
C THR A 60 7.06 -2.91 7.66
N ALA A 61 8.01 -3.29 6.80
CA ALA A 61 7.71 -3.96 5.54
C ALA A 61 7.01 -5.31 5.78
N LEU A 62 5.85 -5.50 5.18
CA LEU A 62 5.19 -6.80 5.15
C LEU A 62 5.92 -7.71 4.17
N ASN A 63 6.15 -8.97 4.55
CA ASN A 63 6.62 -9.98 3.62
C ASN A 63 5.45 -10.54 2.78
N ALA A 64 5.77 -11.29 1.72
CA ALA A 64 4.77 -11.83 0.80
C ALA A 64 3.74 -12.75 1.48
N THR A 65 4.15 -13.52 2.50
CA THR A 65 3.24 -14.40 3.27
C THR A 65 2.21 -13.58 4.03
N LEU A 66 2.63 -12.53 4.73
CA LEU A 66 1.73 -11.65 5.47
C LEU A 66 0.79 -10.88 4.54
N VAL A 67 1.28 -10.41 3.40
CA VAL A 67 0.42 -9.77 2.37
C VAL A 67 -0.69 -10.72 1.92
N LYS A 68 -0.36 -11.99 1.67
CA LYS A 68 -1.35 -12.98 1.25
C LYS A 68 -2.36 -13.31 2.35
N LEU A 69 -1.89 -13.42 3.60
CA LEU A 69 -2.77 -13.64 4.75
C LEU A 69 -3.77 -12.50 4.90
N LEU A 70 -3.29 -11.26 4.95
CA LEU A 70 -4.13 -10.07 5.11
C LEU A 70 -5.12 -9.90 3.95
N TYR A 71 -4.71 -10.20 2.72
CA TYR A 71 -5.62 -10.21 1.58
C TYR A 71 -6.78 -11.20 1.79
N ASN A 72 -6.46 -12.43 2.21
CA ASN A 72 -7.45 -13.48 2.41
C ASN A 72 -8.39 -13.20 3.61
N GLU A 73 -7.87 -12.64 4.69
CA GLU A 73 -8.67 -12.24 5.87
C GLU A 73 -9.70 -11.17 5.49
N ASN A 74 -9.27 -10.12 4.79
CA ASN A 74 -10.17 -9.06 4.33
C ASN A 74 -11.21 -9.57 3.31
N ALA A 75 -10.83 -10.53 2.47
CA ALA A 75 -11.78 -11.19 1.59
C ALA A 75 -12.82 -12.00 2.39
N ALA A 76 -12.37 -12.83 3.34
CA ALA A 76 -13.24 -13.70 4.14
C ALA A 76 -14.22 -12.92 5.02
N LEU A 77 -13.79 -11.82 5.64
CA LEU A 77 -14.65 -10.96 6.47
C LEU A 77 -15.77 -10.27 5.68
N ARG A 78 -15.63 -10.12 4.36
CA ARG A 78 -16.60 -9.42 3.48
C ARG A 78 -17.62 -10.33 2.80
N PHE A 79 -17.45 -11.65 2.86
CA PHE A 79 -18.42 -12.62 2.31
C PHE A 79 -19.36 -13.23 3.37
N GLY A 80 -19.29 -12.75 4.62
CA GLY A 80 -20.08 -13.26 5.75
C GLY A 80 -21.03 -12.26 6.40
N GLN A 81 -21.33 -11.13 5.75
CA GLN A 81 -22.30 -10.12 6.19
C GLN A 81 -23.40 -9.90 5.16
#